data_AF-A0A2S7P5H4-F1
#
_entry.id   AF-A0A2S7P5H4-F1
#
_cell.length_a   1.000
_cell.length_b   1.000
_cell.length_c   1.000
_cell.angle_alpha   90.00
_cell.angle_beta   90.00
_cell.angle_gamma   90.00
#
_symmetry.space_group_name_H-M   'P 1'
#
loop_
_entity.id
_entity.type
_entity.pdbx_description
1 polymer ?
#
loop_
_entity_poly.entity_id
_entity_poly.type
_entity_poly.pdbx_seq_one_letter_code
_entity_poly.pdbx_strand_id
1 'polypeptide(L)'
;MEEAQADIMIRAPRDFRVGVFTWELITDKMLYGSWAGILCLIAFISVVYGAGDSNLGMDCNKEWDGSCDVVFRGRTTVFAVLSLLLLVTAWEVKHFTRSLFNLDPARYRGKFSVFKAVTYNRFLLWAVIAGFLITFPVIYIPVVNTIVFKHKGITWEWGVVVGCFVVYVAFVEAWKAIKRRLGIFSAQVQRLEGESVV
;
A
#
# COMPACT_ATOMS: atom_id res chain seq x y z
N MET A 1 -0.84 13.29 13.48
CA MET A 1 -1.56 12.24 14.21
C MET A 1 -3.01 12.30 13.78
N GLU A 2 -3.67 11.16 13.62
CA GLU A 2 -5.09 11.06 13.27
C GLU A 2 -5.95 11.72 14.35
N GLU A 3 -6.91 12.53 13.91
CA GLU A 3 -7.95 13.05 14.80
C GLU A 3 -9.00 11.98 15.09
N ALA A 4 -9.70 12.13 16.21
CA ALA A 4 -10.86 11.30 16.52
C ALA A 4 -11.92 11.46 15.42
N GLN A 5 -12.65 10.38 15.13
CA GLN A 5 -13.75 10.47 14.18
C GLN A 5 -14.87 11.34 14.76
N ALA A 6 -15.54 12.12 13.90
CA ALA A 6 -16.54 13.09 14.33
C ALA A 6 -17.78 12.44 14.98
N ASP A 7 -18.05 11.18 14.67
CA ASP A 7 -19.15 10.35 15.18
C ASP A 7 -18.80 9.60 16.48
N ILE A 8 -17.61 9.81 17.06
CA ILE A 8 -17.15 9.03 18.22
C ILE A 8 -18.07 9.15 19.44
N MET A 9 -18.75 10.28 19.62
CA MET A 9 -19.70 10.50 20.73
C MET A 9 -21.13 10.06 20.41
N ILE A 10 -21.43 9.78 19.14
CA ILE A 10 -22.77 9.38 18.68
C ILE A 10 -22.86 7.85 18.65
N ARG A 11 -21.73 7.18 18.36
CA ARG A 11 -21.62 5.73 18.34
C ARG A 11 -21.79 5.14 19.74
N ALA A 12 -22.56 4.05 19.84
CA ALA A 12 -22.72 3.31 21.08
C ALA A 12 -21.36 2.82 21.64
N PRO A 13 -21.21 2.72 22.97
CA PRO A 13 -19.99 2.23 23.60
C PRO A 13 -19.57 0.87 23.05
N ARG A 14 -18.26 0.70 22.82
CA ARG A 14 -17.71 -0.56 22.30
C ARG A 14 -17.94 -1.69 23.30
N ASP A 15 -18.50 -2.81 22.85
CA ASP A 15 -18.59 -4.04 23.64
C ASP A 15 -17.18 -4.58 23.97
N PHE A 16 -16.94 -4.87 25.26
CA PHE A 16 -15.67 -5.43 25.74
C PHE A 16 -15.40 -6.85 25.24
N ARG A 17 -16.44 -7.56 24.79
CA ARG A 17 -16.30 -8.91 24.21
C ARG A 17 -15.72 -8.88 22.79
N VAL A 18 -15.79 -7.74 22.12
CA VAL A 18 -15.26 -7.57 20.76
C VAL A 18 -13.83 -7.05 20.84
N GLY A 19 -12.89 -7.86 20.33
CA GLY A 19 -11.48 -7.52 20.28
C GLY A 19 -11.15 -6.33 19.37
N VAL A 20 -9.89 -5.90 19.40
CA VAL A 20 -9.36 -4.86 18.49
C VAL A 20 -9.31 -5.36 17.03
N PHE A 21 -9.11 -6.67 16.86
CA PHE A 21 -9.12 -7.34 15.56
C PHE A 21 -10.55 -7.73 15.18
N THR A 22 -11.28 -6.78 14.58
CA THR A 22 -12.57 -7.09 13.98
C THR A 22 -12.37 -7.99 12.76
N TRP A 23 -13.38 -8.82 12.44
CA TRP A 23 -13.35 -9.64 11.23
C TRP A 23 -13.14 -8.81 9.96
N GLU A 24 -13.71 -7.59 9.90
CA GLU A 24 -13.45 -6.65 8.81
C GLU A 24 -11.97 -6.30 8.68
N LEU A 25 -11.30 -5.97 9.79
CA LEU A 25 -9.88 -5.62 9.78
C LEU A 25 -9.05 -6.81 9.35
N ILE A 26 -9.32 -8.01 9.88
CA ILE A 26 -8.60 -9.23 9.51
C ILE A 26 -8.75 -9.50 8.01
N THR A 27 -9.97 -9.49 7.48
CA THR A 27 -10.24 -9.74 6.06
C THR A 27 -9.57 -8.70 5.17
N ASP A 28 -9.71 -7.41 5.48
CA ASP A 28 -9.08 -6.35 4.69
C ASP A 28 -7.55 -6.50 4.66
N LYS A 29 -6.92 -6.74 5.80
CA LYS A 29 -5.44 -6.87 5.88
C LYS A 29 -4.93 -8.13 5.21
N MET A 30 -5.64 -9.25 5.32
CA MET A 30 -5.28 -10.48 4.61
C MET A 30 -5.40 -10.29 3.10
N LEU A 31 -6.48 -9.66 2.62
CA LEU A 31 -6.69 -9.40 1.20
C LEU A 31 -5.63 -8.44 0.63
N TYR A 32 -5.36 -7.34 1.32
CA TYR A 32 -4.35 -6.34 0.90
C TYR A 32 -2.94 -6.93 0.92
N GLY A 33 -2.59 -7.71 1.93
CA GLY A 33 -1.28 -8.35 2.05
C GLY A 33 -1.05 -9.43 1.00
N SER A 34 -2.05 -10.30 0.76
CA SER A 34 -1.94 -11.35 -0.26
C SER A 34 -1.85 -10.76 -1.68
N TRP A 35 -2.63 -9.72 -2.01
CA TRP A 35 -2.51 -9.05 -3.30
C TRP A 35 -1.16 -8.34 -3.48
N ALA A 36 -0.66 -7.66 -2.44
CA ALA A 36 0.68 -7.07 -2.47
C ALA A 36 1.78 -8.12 -2.69
N GLY A 37 1.68 -9.28 -2.03
CA GLY A 37 2.60 -10.41 -2.22
C GLY A 37 2.57 -10.97 -3.64
N ILE A 38 1.38 -11.14 -4.24
CA ILE A 38 1.23 -11.57 -5.64
C ILE A 38 1.89 -10.57 -6.59
N LEU A 39 1.67 -9.27 -6.41
CA LEU A 39 2.30 -8.24 -7.24
C LEU A 39 3.81 -8.20 -7.08
N CYS A 40 4.33 -8.44 -5.88
CA CYS A 40 5.78 -8.58 -5.66
C CYS A 40 6.36 -9.77 -6.45
N LEU A 41 5.68 -10.92 -6.43
CA LEU A 41 6.11 -12.09 -7.19
C LEU A 41 6.04 -11.85 -8.71
N ILE A 42 4.98 -11.21 -9.19
CA ILE A 42 4.86 -10.79 -10.59
C ILE A 42 6.00 -9.85 -10.97
N ALA A 43 6.29 -8.82 -10.16
CA ALA A 43 7.36 -7.87 -10.44
C ALA A 43 8.73 -8.55 -10.52
N PHE A 44 9.02 -9.50 -9.64
CA PHE A 44 10.25 -10.28 -9.69
C PHE A 44 10.35 -11.08 -11.00
N ILE A 45 9.30 -11.82 -11.35
CA ILE A 45 9.25 -12.64 -12.56
C ILE A 45 9.39 -11.76 -13.81
N SER A 46 8.70 -10.62 -13.87
CA SER A 46 8.76 -9.70 -15.01
C SER A 46 10.17 -9.16 -15.24
N VAL A 47 10.94 -8.87 -14.19
CA VAL A 47 12.32 -8.38 -14.34
C VAL A 47 13.26 -9.53 -14.72
N VAL A 48 13.17 -10.66 -14.02
CA VAL A 48 14.11 -11.78 -14.19
C VAL A 48 13.94 -12.52 -15.51
N TYR A 49 12.70 -12.71 -15.98
CA TYR A 49 12.39 -13.47 -17.19
C TYR A 49 11.96 -12.61 -18.37
N GLY A 50 11.54 -11.35 -18.14
CA GLY A 50 11.12 -10.46 -19.21
C GLY A 50 12.29 -9.77 -19.91
N ALA A 51 13.21 -9.19 -19.14
CA ALA A 51 14.35 -8.44 -19.68
C ALA A 51 15.72 -8.99 -19.27
N GLY A 52 15.79 -9.76 -18.18
CA GLY A 52 16.92 -10.63 -17.93
C GLY A 52 16.75 -11.90 -18.75
N ASP A 53 17.80 -12.37 -19.42
CA ASP A 53 17.80 -13.57 -20.29
C ASP A 53 17.59 -14.89 -19.52
N SER A 54 16.71 -14.91 -18.52
CA SER A 54 16.41 -16.05 -17.64
C SER A 54 17.63 -16.60 -16.89
N ASN A 55 18.71 -15.82 -16.78
CA ASN A 55 19.91 -16.21 -16.07
C ASN A 55 19.83 -15.73 -14.62
N LEU A 56 19.65 -16.68 -13.70
CA LEU A 56 19.59 -16.39 -12.26
C LEU A 56 20.98 -16.36 -11.59
N GLY A 57 22.05 -16.66 -12.33
CA GLY A 57 23.40 -16.80 -11.79
C GLY A 57 23.55 -18.01 -10.84
N MET A 58 24.72 -18.11 -10.21
CA MET A 58 25.05 -19.18 -9.27
C MET A 58 25.43 -18.60 -7.90
N ASP A 59 24.84 -19.14 -6.83
CA ASP A 59 25.12 -18.78 -5.43
C ASP A 59 25.01 -17.27 -5.07
N CYS A 60 24.10 -16.56 -5.72
CA CYS A 60 23.82 -15.12 -5.53
C CYS A 60 23.28 -14.70 -4.15
N ASN A 61 23.22 -15.63 -3.19
CA ASN A 61 22.85 -15.35 -1.81
C ASN A 61 24.07 -15.03 -0.92
N LYS A 62 25.25 -15.54 -1.26
CA LYS A 62 26.47 -15.34 -0.46
C LYS A 62 27.20 -14.08 -0.89
N GLU A 63 27.69 -14.06 -2.12
CA GLU A 63 28.49 -12.96 -2.67
C GLU A 63 27.85 -12.39 -3.92
N TRP A 64 28.24 -11.16 -4.25
CA TRP A 64 27.83 -10.54 -5.50
C TRP A 64 28.83 -10.91 -6.58
N ASP A 65 28.32 -11.49 -7.66
CA ASP A 65 29.04 -11.75 -8.89
C ASP A 65 28.33 -11.07 -10.08
N GLY A 66 29.03 -10.85 -11.19
CA GLY A 66 28.46 -10.28 -12.41
C GLY A 66 27.29 -11.09 -12.97
N SER A 67 27.28 -12.41 -12.75
CA SER A 67 26.17 -13.28 -13.15
C SER A 67 24.87 -13.04 -12.37
N CYS A 68 24.95 -12.38 -11.20
CA CYS A 68 23.82 -12.15 -10.29
C CYS A 68 23.07 -10.83 -10.53
N ASP A 69 23.49 -10.02 -11.52
CA ASP A 69 22.98 -8.66 -11.73
C ASP A 69 21.45 -8.63 -11.88
N VAL A 70 20.91 -9.52 -12.71
CA VAL A 70 19.46 -9.64 -12.98
C VAL A 70 18.67 -9.96 -11.70
N VAL A 71 19.15 -10.90 -10.87
CA VAL A 71 18.48 -11.28 -9.63
C VAL A 71 18.51 -10.15 -8.61
N PHE A 72 19.64 -9.43 -8.49
CA PHE A 72 19.76 -8.29 -7.59
C PHE A 72 18.84 -7.13 -8.02
N ARG A 73 18.71 -6.88 -9.32
CA ARG A 73 17.74 -5.90 -9.86
C ARG A 73 16.30 -6.35 -9.62
N GLY A 74 16.01 -7.64 -9.77
CA GLY A 74 14.71 -8.23 -9.42
C GLY A 74 14.35 -8.03 -7.94
N ARG A 75 15.27 -8.34 -7.02
CA ARG A 75 15.09 -8.10 -5.56
C ARG A 75 14.83 -6.63 -5.24
N THR A 76 15.60 -5.75 -5.87
CA THR A 76 15.45 -4.30 -5.71
C THR A 76 14.09 -3.82 -6.18
N THR A 77 13.60 -4.37 -7.29
CA THR A 77 12.27 -4.05 -7.82
C THR A 77 11.17 -4.51 -6.87
N VAL A 78 11.29 -5.72 -6.30
CA VAL A 78 10.35 -6.22 -5.28
C VAL A 78 10.36 -5.32 -4.03
N PHE A 79 11.54 -4.93 -3.55
CA PHE A 79 11.67 -4.01 -2.43
C PHE A 79 11.00 -2.67 -2.71
N ALA A 80 11.22 -2.08 -3.89
CA ALA A 80 10.59 -0.84 -4.31
C ALA A 80 9.06 -0.97 -4.40
N VAL A 81 8.55 -2.05 -5.03
CA VAL A 81 7.11 -2.36 -5.09
C VAL A 81 6.54 -2.42 -3.68
N LEU A 82 7.07 -3.29 -2.83
CA LEU A 82 6.54 -3.50 -1.49
C LEU A 82 6.56 -2.19 -0.67
N SER A 83 7.64 -1.41 -0.77
CA SER A 83 7.75 -0.12 -0.08
C SER A 83 6.65 0.84 -0.52
N LEU A 84 6.44 1.03 -1.83
CA LEU A 84 5.38 1.91 -2.32
C LEU A 84 3.98 1.41 -1.96
N LEU A 85 3.75 0.10 -2.05
CA LEU A 85 2.47 -0.49 -1.68
C LEU A 85 2.16 -0.28 -0.20
N LEU A 86 3.14 -0.43 0.69
CA LEU A 86 2.97 -0.16 2.12
C LEU A 86 2.69 1.34 2.39
N LEU A 87 3.40 2.22 1.71
CA LEU A 87 3.21 3.68 1.84
C LEU A 87 1.82 4.12 1.41
N VAL A 88 1.32 3.63 0.27
CA VAL A 88 -0.05 3.96 -0.17
C VAL A 88 -1.10 3.29 0.72
N THR A 89 -0.81 2.08 1.21
CA THR A 89 -1.67 1.39 2.18
C THR A 89 -1.86 2.23 3.45
N ALA A 90 -0.84 2.98 3.89
CA ALA A 90 -0.95 3.87 5.04
C ALA A 90 -2.04 4.94 4.85
N TRP A 91 -2.24 5.46 3.64
CA TRP A 91 -3.35 6.36 3.33
C TRP A 91 -4.67 5.62 3.16
N GLU A 92 -4.67 4.48 2.47
CA GLU A 92 -5.87 3.68 2.22
C GLU A 92 -6.54 3.20 3.52
N VAL A 93 -5.76 2.92 4.56
CA VAL A 93 -6.28 2.37 5.82
C VAL A 93 -6.77 3.44 6.79
N LYS A 94 -6.69 4.72 6.42
CA LYS A 94 -7.24 5.83 7.21
C LYS A 94 -8.76 5.71 7.38
N HIS A 95 -9.44 5.02 6.46
CA HIS A 95 -10.85 4.69 6.60
C HIS A 95 -11.19 3.35 5.92
N PHE A 96 -11.92 2.47 6.62
CA PHE A 96 -12.21 1.10 6.14
C PHE A 96 -13.15 1.05 4.93
N THR A 97 -14.12 1.96 4.84
CA THR A 97 -15.15 1.97 3.78
C THR A 97 -15.01 3.12 2.78
N ARG A 98 -14.46 4.27 3.18
CA ARG A 98 -14.33 5.45 2.31
C ARG A 98 -13.16 5.30 1.35
N SER A 99 -13.39 5.77 0.13
CA SER A 99 -12.37 5.87 -0.91
C SER A 99 -11.32 6.90 -0.49
N LEU A 100 -10.05 6.66 -0.84
CA LEU A 100 -8.99 7.64 -0.70
C LEU A 100 -9.32 8.93 -1.45
N PHE A 101 -9.99 8.80 -2.59
CA PHE A 101 -10.37 9.93 -3.45
C PHE A 101 -11.55 10.75 -2.89
N ASN A 102 -12.25 10.23 -1.88
CA ASN A 102 -13.36 10.91 -1.23
C ASN A 102 -13.40 10.58 0.26
N LEU A 103 -12.30 10.90 0.95
CA LEU A 103 -12.07 10.48 2.33
C LEU A 103 -12.95 11.23 3.35
N ASP A 104 -13.21 12.53 3.09
CA ASP A 104 -14.07 13.36 3.93
C ASP A 104 -15.02 14.22 3.06
N PRO A 105 -16.14 13.65 2.60
CA PRO A 105 -17.11 14.36 1.78
C PRO A 105 -17.87 15.46 2.54
N ALA A 106 -17.84 15.45 3.88
CA ALA A 106 -18.49 16.45 4.71
C ALA A 106 -17.66 17.75 4.78
N ARG A 107 -16.33 17.62 4.91
CA ARG A 107 -15.43 18.77 5.06
C ARG A 107 -14.81 19.26 3.75
N TYR A 108 -14.58 18.37 2.77
CA TYR A 108 -13.92 18.72 1.51
C TYR A 108 -14.70 18.20 0.31
N ARG A 109 -15.43 19.10 -0.38
CA ARG A 109 -16.14 18.80 -1.63
C ARG A 109 -15.32 19.23 -2.85
N GLY A 110 -15.29 18.38 -3.88
CA GLY A 110 -14.69 18.67 -5.19
C GLY A 110 -13.59 17.70 -5.63
N LYS A 111 -13.13 17.83 -6.89
CA LYS A 111 -12.15 16.92 -7.53
C LYS A 111 -10.76 16.92 -6.88
N PHE A 112 -10.40 17.97 -6.13
CA PHE A 112 -9.13 18.09 -5.41
C PHE A 112 -9.27 17.85 -3.88
N SER A 113 -10.37 17.23 -3.44
CA SER A 113 -10.60 16.91 -2.02
C SER A 113 -9.47 16.06 -1.42
N VAL A 114 -8.87 15.18 -2.23
CA VAL A 114 -7.78 14.28 -1.85
C VAL A 114 -6.57 15.05 -1.32
N PHE A 115 -6.10 16.06 -2.06
CA PHE A 115 -4.92 16.82 -1.66
C PHE A 115 -5.15 17.54 -0.33
N LYS A 116 -6.33 18.13 -0.12
CA LYS A 116 -6.70 18.75 1.16
C LYS A 116 -6.81 17.72 2.28
N ALA A 117 -7.43 16.57 2.02
CA ALA A 117 -7.64 15.52 3.00
C ALA A 117 -6.33 14.81 3.43
N VAL A 118 -5.37 14.67 2.52
CA VAL A 118 -4.06 14.08 2.78
C VAL A 118 -3.14 15.09 3.47
N THR A 119 -3.12 16.36 3.03
CA THR A 119 -2.30 17.42 3.65
C THR A 119 -2.77 17.84 5.04
N TYR A 120 -4.05 17.57 5.37
CA TYR A 120 -4.60 17.83 6.70
C TYR A 120 -3.80 17.13 7.81
N ASN A 121 -3.48 15.83 7.63
CA ASN A 121 -2.59 15.13 8.55
C ASN A 121 -1.14 15.26 8.09
N ARG A 122 -0.51 16.39 8.44
CA ARG A 122 0.88 16.68 8.10
C ARG A 122 1.85 15.59 8.57
N PHE A 123 1.60 14.98 9.72
CA PHE A 123 2.48 13.91 10.24
C PHE A 123 2.47 12.68 9.33
N LEU A 124 1.28 12.19 8.96
CA LEU A 124 1.18 11.03 8.05
C LEU A 124 1.77 11.38 6.68
N LEU A 125 1.50 12.57 6.15
CA LEU A 125 2.08 13.04 4.90
C LEU A 125 3.61 13.02 4.94
N TRP A 126 4.23 13.64 5.95
CA TRP A 126 5.68 13.68 6.10
C TRP A 126 6.28 12.30 6.36
N ALA A 127 5.61 11.43 7.10
CA ALA A 127 6.05 10.05 7.31
C ALA A 127 6.09 9.27 5.98
N VAL A 128 5.06 9.43 5.13
CA VAL A 128 5.02 8.77 3.82
C VAL A 128 6.08 9.36 2.88
N ILE A 129 6.25 10.69 2.85
CA ILE A 129 7.30 11.35 2.07
C ILE A 129 8.68 10.86 2.52
N ALA A 130 8.95 10.82 3.83
CA ALA A 130 10.21 10.34 4.36
C ALA A 130 10.46 8.86 4.00
N GLY A 131 9.44 8.01 4.14
CA GLY A 131 9.52 6.60 3.74
C GLY A 131 9.84 6.45 2.25
N PHE A 132 9.17 7.21 1.38
CA PHE A 132 9.45 7.23 -0.05
C PHE A 132 10.88 7.70 -0.35
N LEU A 133 11.31 8.80 0.26
CA LEU A 133 12.64 9.36 0.07
C LEU A 133 13.76 8.42 0.55
N ILE A 134 13.53 7.64 1.62
CA ILE A 134 14.48 6.64 2.12
C ILE A 134 14.64 5.46 1.16
N THR A 135 13.67 5.17 0.29
CA THR A 135 13.82 4.08 -0.68
C THR A 135 14.96 4.33 -1.68
N PHE A 136 15.16 5.58 -2.12
CA PHE A 136 16.22 5.94 -3.07
C PHE A 136 17.66 5.69 -2.55
N PRO A 137 18.07 6.18 -1.37
CA PRO A 137 19.41 5.92 -0.86
C PRO A 137 19.64 4.42 -0.62
N VAL A 138 18.63 3.66 -0.19
CA VAL A 138 18.74 2.19 -0.03
C VAL A 138 19.03 1.49 -1.37
N ILE A 139 18.46 1.99 -2.47
CA ILE A 139 18.63 1.41 -3.81
C ILE A 139 19.96 1.82 -4.46
N TYR A 140 20.33 3.10 -4.35
CA TYR A 140 21.39 3.68 -5.17
C TYR A 140 22.72 3.92 -4.46
N ILE A 141 22.78 3.93 -3.12
CA ILE A 141 24.06 4.09 -2.42
C ILE A 141 24.85 2.76 -2.52
N PRO A 142 26.02 2.76 -3.21
CA PRO A 142 26.85 1.58 -3.32
C PRO A 142 27.35 1.15 -1.92
N VAL A 143 27.70 -0.13 -1.74
CA VAL A 143 28.03 -0.77 -0.44
C VAL A 143 26.78 -1.12 0.37
N VAL A 144 25.89 -0.16 0.62
CA VAL A 144 24.64 -0.42 1.34
C VAL A 144 23.75 -1.37 0.55
N ASN A 145 23.56 -1.09 -0.74
CA ASN A 145 22.72 -1.91 -1.60
C ASN A 145 23.26 -3.34 -1.78
N THR A 146 24.54 -3.53 -2.12
CA THR A 146 25.08 -4.86 -2.48
C THR A 146 25.49 -5.73 -1.30
N ILE A 147 25.96 -5.16 -0.19
CA ILE A 147 26.45 -5.95 0.96
C ILE A 147 25.33 -6.23 1.95
N VAL A 148 24.56 -5.20 2.32
CA VAL A 148 23.53 -5.30 3.37
C VAL A 148 22.21 -5.79 2.79
N PHE A 149 21.74 -5.15 1.72
CA PHE A 149 20.41 -5.43 1.15
C PHE A 149 20.42 -6.42 -0.02
N LYS A 150 21.61 -6.77 -0.56
CA LYS A 150 21.77 -7.65 -1.73
C LYS A 150 20.93 -7.18 -2.94
N HIS A 151 21.01 -5.88 -3.20
CA HIS A 151 20.30 -5.09 -4.21
C HIS A 151 21.25 -4.45 -5.21
N LYS A 152 20.70 -4.04 -6.35
CA LYS A 152 21.40 -3.30 -7.41
C LYS A 152 20.48 -2.21 -7.95
N GLY A 153 21.05 -1.06 -8.31
CA GLY A 153 20.29 0.05 -8.87
C GLY A 153 19.44 -0.37 -10.06
N ILE A 154 18.19 0.10 -10.07
CA ILE A 154 17.21 -0.15 -11.13
C ILE A 154 17.03 1.09 -12.01
N THR A 155 16.58 0.88 -13.25
CA THR A 155 16.35 1.94 -14.24
C THR A 155 14.94 1.80 -14.81
N TRP A 156 14.76 1.01 -15.87
CA TRP A 156 13.47 0.78 -16.52
C TRP A 156 12.47 0.01 -15.63
N GLU A 157 12.96 -0.74 -14.64
CA GLU A 157 12.12 -1.50 -13.72
C GLU A 157 11.21 -0.61 -12.87
N TRP A 158 11.52 0.68 -12.73
CA TRP A 158 10.59 1.65 -12.14
C TRP A 158 9.24 1.68 -12.86
N GLY A 159 9.19 1.38 -14.16
CA GLY A 159 7.94 1.21 -14.89
C GLY A 159 7.11 0.04 -14.36
N VAL A 160 7.75 -1.08 -14.01
CA VAL A 160 7.10 -2.23 -13.35
C VAL A 160 6.60 -1.82 -11.96
N VAL A 161 7.42 -1.09 -11.19
CA VAL A 161 7.05 -0.60 -9.86
C VAL A 161 5.78 0.26 -9.92
N VAL A 162 5.73 1.23 -10.84
CA VAL A 162 4.57 2.10 -11.04
C VAL A 162 3.36 1.31 -11.54
N GLY A 163 3.55 0.34 -12.43
CA GLY A 163 2.49 -0.55 -12.89
C GLY A 163 1.84 -1.33 -11.76
N CYS A 164 2.65 -1.98 -10.91
CA CYS A 164 2.17 -2.69 -9.73
C CYS A 164 1.44 -1.75 -8.75
N PHE A 165 1.95 -0.54 -8.55
CA PHE A 165 1.31 0.48 -7.71
C PHE A 165 -0.10 0.83 -8.20
N VAL A 166 -0.27 1.11 -9.50
CA VAL A 166 -1.59 1.46 -10.07
C VAL A 166 -2.56 0.29 -9.94
N VAL A 167 -2.12 -0.93 -10.26
CA VAL A 167 -2.95 -2.15 -10.14
C VAL A 167 -3.38 -2.38 -8.68
N TYR A 168 -2.48 -2.16 -7.73
CA TYR A 168 -2.79 -2.29 -6.31
C TYR A 168 -3.84 -1.28 -5.84
N VAL A 169 -3.67 0.00 -6.17
CA VAL A 169 -4.64 1.05 -5.80
C VAL A 169 -6.00 0.76 -6.42
N ALA A 170 -6.05 0.35 -7.69
CA ALA A 170 -7.28 -0.03 -8.37
C ALA A 170 -7.99 -1.20 -7.65
N PHE A 171 -7.23 -2.21 -7.21
CA PHE A 171 -7.76 -3.34 -6.46
C PHE A 171 -8.34 -2.93 -5.10
N VAL A 172 -7.62 -2.12 -4.32
CA VAL A 172 -8.08 -1.65 -3.00
C VAL A 172 -9.35 -0.80 -3.13
N GLU A 173 -9.38 0.12 -4.09
CA GLU A 173 -10.55 0.95 -4.35
C GLU A 173 -11.74 0.14 -4.87
N ALA A 174 -11.51 -0.87 -5.72
CA ALA A 174 -12.54 -1.80 -6.16
C ALA A 174 -13.11 -2.59 -4.98
N TRP A 175 -12.27 -3.12 -4.10
CA TRP A 175 -12.71 -3.82 -2.88
C TRP A 175 -13.57 -2.91 -2.00
N LYS A 176 -13.13 -1.68 -1.73
CA LYS A 176 -13.91 -0.70 -0.96
C LYS A 176 -15.24 -0.36 -1.65
N ALA A 177 -15.25 -0.23 -2.99
CA ALA A 177 -16.48 0.02 -3.74
C ALA A 177 -17.48 -1.15 -3.64
N ILE A 178 -16.99 -2.38 -3.68
CA ILE A 178 -17.81 -3.59 -3.46
C ILE A 178 -18.39 -3.60 -2.05
N LYS A 179 -17.57 -3.35 -1.01
CA LYS A 179 -18.07 -3.24 0.38
C LYS A 179 -19.16 -2.18 0.50
N ARG A 180 -18.98 -1.01 -0.12
CA ARG A 180 -19.99 0.07 -0.12
C ARG A 180 -21.26 -0.29 -0.87
N ARG A 181 -21.18 -1.04 -1.98
CA ARG A 181 -22.36 -1.45 -2.78
C ARG A 181 -23.16 -2.57 -2.15
N LEU A 182 -22.48 -3.54 -1.54
CA LEU A 182 -23.13 -4.70 -0.91
C LEU A 182 -23.48 -4.44 0.56
N GLY A 183 -23.03 -3.32 1.15
CA GLY A 183 -23.31 -3.00 2.55
C GLY A 183 -22.67 -4.00 3.49
N ILE A 184 -21.44 -4.43 3.20
CA ILE A 184 -20.73 -5.45 4.00
C ILE A 184 -19.95 -4.75 5.12
N PHE A 185 -19.97 -5.32 6.33
CA PHE A 185 -19.26 -4.83 7.52
C PHE A 185 -19.65 -3.39 7.92
N SER A 186 -18.68 -2.51 8.18
CA SER A 186 -18.92 -1.11 8.57
C SER A 186 -19.72 -0.32 7.53
N ALA A 187 -19.82 -0.79 6.27
CA ALA A 187 -20.68 -0.16 5.27
C ALA A 187 -22.17 -0.41 5.53
N GLN A 188 -22.53 -1.50 6.22
CA GLN A 188 -23.91 -1.77 6.65
C GLN A 188 -24.36 -0.75 7.70
N VAL A 189 -23.50 -0.51 8.69
CA VAL A 189 -23.77 0.42 9.80
C VAL A 189 -23.97 1.84 9.28
N GLN A 190 -23.10 2.31 8.38
CA GLN A 190 -23.25 3.63 7.74
C GLN A 190 -24.55 3.77 6.92
N ARG A 191 -25.06 2.70 6.30
CA ARG A 191 -26.35 2.75 5.59
C ARG A 191 -27.52 2.87 6.56
N LEU A 192 -27.51 2.09 7.63
CA LEU A 192 -28.58 2.10 8.64
C LEU A 192 -28.66 3.43 9.39
N GLU A 193 -27.52 4.05 9.70
CA GLU A 193 -27.45 5.41 10.27
C GLU A 193 -27.89 6.47 9.27
N GLY A 194 -27.61 6.28 7.97
CA GLY A 194 -28.08 7.18 6.91
C GLY A 194 -29.60 7.12 6.67
N GLU A 195 -30.22 5.96 6.83
CA GLU A 195 -31.68 5.77 6.70
C GLU A 195 -32.47 6.24 7.93
N SER A 196 -31.87 6.25 9.13
CA SER A 196 -32.54 6.69 10.37
C SER A 196 -32.54 8.21 10.59
N VAL A 197 -31.84 8.95 9.73
CA VAL A 197 -31.74 10.42 9.74
C VAL A 197 -32.62 11.06 8.65
N VAL A 198 -33.37 10.25 7.88
CA VAL A 198 -34.35 10.71 6.87
C VAL A 198 -35.77 10.52 7.38
#